data_AF-A0A9E3UZB4-F1
#
_entry.id   AF-A0A9E3UZB4-F1
#
_cell.length_a   1.000
_cell.length_b   1.000
_cell.length_c   1.000
_cell.angle_alpha   90.00
_cell.angle_beta   90.00
_cell.angle_gamma   90.00
#
_symmetry.space_group_name_H-M   'P 1'
#
loop_
_entity.id
_entity.type
_entity.pdbx_description
1 polymer ?
#
loop_
_entity_poly.entity_id
_entity_poly.type
_entity_poly.pdbx_seq_one_letter_code
_entity_poly.pdbx_strand_id
1 'polypeptide(L)'
;MRRLRGTVLALMGVVALVAFGIAALRRATEVWASATFTLAVALLSMAVVGALVRRGPGQAFWIGCAVPGWVYLALSFGPWFPDTALNPPALLPTRLLAHAYPLLKPKANLSYEPLPAPDPRIREGGPLGGLVLLREVERIPGGTISRGVDSYHFSQVGHALSALAFGLVGGLVGLRFAARNGAGGGRATRLDAPIDLR
;
A
#
# COMPACT_ATOMS: atom_id res chain seq x y z
N MET A 1 0.60 19.81 31.26
CA MET A 1 1.46 20.07 30.07
C MET A 1 2.15 18.78 29.60
N ARG A 2 1.46 17.91 28.86
CA ARG A 2 2.09 16.75 28.20
C ARG A 2 2.56 17.19 26.81
N ARG A 3 3.60 18.03 26.76
CA ARG A 3 4.07 18.71 25.55
C ARG A 3 5.05 17.82 24.77
N LEU A 4 4.75 17.61 23.49
CA LEU A 4 5.68 17.37 22.36
C LEU A 4 6.62 16.15 22.33
N ARG A 5 6.78 15.32 23.37
CA ARG A 5 7.59 14.08 23.23
C ARG A 5 7.03 13.11 22.19
N GLY A 6 5.73 13.16 21.94
CA GLY A 6 5.09 12.38 20.88
C GLY A 6 5.43 12.84 19.46
N THR A 7 5.80 14.11 19.24
CA THR A 7 6.00 14.62 17.88
C THR A 7 7.33 14.16 17.29
N VAL A 8 8.39 14.04 18.08
CA VAL A 8 9.68 13.54 17.60
C VAL A 8 9.61 12.05 17.27
N LEU A 9 9.05 11.23 18.18
CA LEU A 9 8.88 9.79 17.90
C LEU A 9 7.96 9.55 16.71
N ALA A 10 6.85 10.31 16.59
CA ALA A 10 5.96 10.23 15.45
C ALA A 10 6.67 10.65 14.14
N LEU A 11 7.46 11.73 14.18
CA LEU A 11 8.23 12.18 13.02
C LEU A 11 9.27 11.14 12.60
N MET A 12 10.01 10.57 13.55
CA MET A 12 10.96 9.48 13.30
C MET A 12 10.26 8.25 12.72
N GLY A 13 9.06 7.91 13.22
CA GLY A 13 8.24 6.83 12.66
C GLY A 13 7.82 7.10 11.21
N VAL A 14 7.40 8.33 10.89
CA VAL A 14 7.06 8.74 9.51
C VAL A 14 8.29 8.68 8.62
N VAL A 15 9.43 9.20 9.06
CA VAL A 15 10.69 9.15 8.28
C VAL A 15 11.12 7.70 8.05
N ALA A 16 11.05 6.84 9.06
CA ALA A 16 11.36 5.42 8.93
C ALA A 16 10.43 4.72 7.92
N LEU A 17 9.12 5.02 7.96
CA LEU A 17 8.14 4.50 7.01
C LEU A 17 8.45 4.94 5.58
N VAL A 18 8.76 6.23 5.38
CA VAL A 18 9.09 6.79 4.06
C VAL A 18 10.40 6.19 3.53
N ALA A 19 11.44 6.12 4.37
CA ALA A 19 12.72 5.52 3.99
C ALA A 19 12.56 4.03 3.64
N PHE A 20 11.77 3.28 4.43
CA PHE A 20 11.44 1.89 4.14
C PHE A 20 10.68 1.75 2.83
N GLY A 21 9.70 2.62 2.57
CA GLY A 21 8.95 2.62 1.31
C GLY A 21 9.83 2.89 0.10
N ILE A 22 10.73 3.88 0.18
CA ILE A 22 11.70 4.17 -0.89
C ILE A 22 12.67 3.00 -1.09
N ALA A 23 13.15 2.39 -0.01
CA ALA A 23 14.03 1.23 -0.08
C ALA A 23 13.35 0.02 -0.75
N ALA A 24 12.09 -0.24 -0.39
CA ALA A 24 11.29 -1.30 -0.99
C ALA A 24 11.00 -1.03 -2.48
N LEU A 25 10.66 0.21 -2.86
CA LEU A 25 10.45 0.58 -4.26
C LEU A 25 11.72 0.47 -5.09
N ARG A 26 12.89 0.75 -4.50
CA ARG A 26 14.19 0.64 -5.17
C ARG A 26 14.59 -0.83 -5.43
N ARG A 27 14.19 -1.75 -4.57
CA ARG A 27 14.45 -3.20 -4.70
C ARG A 27 13.13 -3.96 -4.69
N ALA A 28 12.26 -3.73 -5.68
CA ALA A 28 10.96 -4.40 -5.79
C ALA A 28 11.08 -5.89 -6.14
N THR A 29 11.66 -6.68 -5.24
CA THR A 29 11.69 -8.14 -5.32
C THR A 29 10.47 -8.72 -4.62
N GLU A 30 10.18 -10.00 -4.87
CA GLU A 30 9.12 -10.76 -4.21
C GLU A 30 9.18 -10.66 -2.67
N VAL A 31 10.40 -10.68 -2.11
CA VAL A 31 10.63 -10.56 -0.66
C VAL A 31 10.19 -9.19 -0.14
N TRP A 32 10.46 -8.11 -0.87
CA TRP A 32 10.02 -6.78 -0.46
C TRP A 32 8.51 -6.59 -0.64
N ALA A 33 7.92 -7.18 -1.69
CA ALA A 33 6.49 -7.16 -1.90
C ALA A 33 5.73 -7.88 -0.77
N SER A 34 6.16 -9.08 -0.39
CA SER A 34 5.58 -9.81 0.73
C SER A 34 5.81 -9.10 2.07
N ALA A 35 7.03 -8.65 2.35
CA ALA A 35 7.35 -7.94 3.59
C ALA A 35 6.55 -6.63 3.76
N THR A 36 6.42 -5.82 2.71
CA THR A 36 5.65 -4.57 2.75
C THR A 36 4.16 -4.83 2.93
N PHE A 37 3.62 -5.85 2.26
CA PHE A 37 2.22 -6.26 2.43
C PHE A 37 1.95 -6.76 3.86
N THR A 38 2.79 -7.65 4.40
CA THR A 38 2.66 -8.14 5.78
C THR A 38 2.76 -6.99 6.79
N LEU A 39 3.69 -6.05 6.58
CA LEU A 39 3.81 -4.86 7.42
C LEU A 39 2.52 -4.01 7.37
N ALA A 40 1.95 -3.83 6.17
CA ALA A 40 0.70 -3.08 6.01
C ALA A 40 -0.46 -3.72 6.77
N VAL A 41 -0.64 -5.03 6.61
CA VAL A 41 -1.67 -5.80 7.32
C VAL A 41 -1.45 -5.75 8.84
N ALA A 42 -0.21 -5.90 9.31
CA ALA A 42 0.12 -5.86 10.73
C ALA A 42 -0.21 -4.49 11.36
N LEU A 43 0.16 -3.40 10.68
CA LEU A 43 -0.13 -2.03 11.14
C LEU A 43 -1.63 -1.73 11.14
N LEU A 44 -2.38 -2.17 10.12
CA LEU A 44 -3.83 -2.01 10.06
C LEU A 44 -4.56 -2.86 11.10
N SER A 45 -4.08 -4.07 11.37
CA SER A 45 -4.58 -4.93 12.44
C SER A 45 -4.34 -4.31 13.81
N MET A 46 -3.13 -3.78 14.03
CA MET A 46 -2.79 -3.01 15.23
C MET A 46 -3.69 -1.78 15.37
N ALA A 47 -4.06 -1.14 14.27
CA ALA A 47 -4.98 -0.02 14.29
C ALA A 47 -6.39 -0.43 14.74
N VAL A 48 -6.89 -1.58 14.31
CA VAL A 48 -8.16 -2.14 14.79
C VAL A 48 -8.10 -2.44 16.29
N VAL A 49 -7.04 -3.11 16.76
CA VAL A 49 -6.85 -3.38 18.20
C VAL A 49 -6.78 -2.07 19.00
N GLY A 50 -6.04 -1.07 18.50
CA GLY A 50 -5.96 0.26 19.10
C GLY A 50 -7.32 0.97 19.18
N ALA A 51 -8.18 0.78 18.19
CA ALA A 51 -9.54 1.32 18.16
C ALA A 51 -10.48 0.63 19.17
N LEU A 52 -10.27 -0.65 19.45
CA LEU A 52 -11.07 -1.42 20.42
C LEU A 52 -10.63 -1.16 21.87
N VAL A 53 -9.32 -1.10 22.12
CA VAL A 53 -8.77 -1.00 23.48
C VAL A 53 -8.81 0.43 24.02
N ARG A 54 -8.66 1.46 23.16
CA ARG A 54 -8.60 2.84 23.63
C ARG A 54 -9.98 3.48 23.69
N ARG A 55 -10.26 4.17 24.80
CA ARG A 55 -11.45 5.01 24.98
C ARG A 55 -11.06 6.49 24.86
N GLY A 56 -12.00 7.32 24.41
CA GLY A 56 -11.85 8.78 24.33
C GLY A 56 -11.12 9.27 23.07
N PRO A 57 -10.46 10.44 23.09
CA PRO A 57 -9.94 11.10 21.88
C PRO A 57 -8.86 10.29 21.15
N GLY A 58 -8.17 9.38 21.85
CA GLY A 58 -7.21 8.47 21.22
C GLY A 58 -7.86 7.42 20.32
N GLN A 59 -9.14 7.08 20.53
CA GLN A 59 -9.89 6.11 19.74
C GLN A 59 -10.15 6.60 18.32
N ALA A 60 -10.47 7.90 18.17
CA ALA A 60 -10.78 8.51 16.89
C ALA A 60 -9.60 8.42 15.89
N PHE A 61 -8.37 8.52 16.38
CA PHE A 61 -7.17 8.31 15.55
C PHE A 61 -7.10 6.88 15.02
N TRP A 62 -7.33 5.89 15.87
CA TRP A 62 -7.23 4.48 15.48
C TRP A 62 -8.35 4.05 14.52
N ILE A 63 -9.59 4.50 14.77
CA ILE A 63 -10.71 4.27 13.85
C ILE A 63 -10.42 4.96 12.50
N GLY A 64 -9.98 6.22 12.56
CA GLY A 64 -9.61 6.99 11.37
C GLY A 64 -8.47 6.35 10.58
N CYS A 65 -7.58 5.60 11.22
CA CYS A 65 -6.51 4.86 10.54
C CYS A 65 -6.98 3.52 9.96
N ALA A 66 -7.74 2.76 10.75
CA ALA A 66 -8.18 1.43 10.37
C ALA A 66 -9.14 1.46 9.18
N VAL A 67 -10.18 2.30 9.22
CA VAL A 67 -11.26 2.28 8.22
C VAL A 67 -10.75 2.56 6.79
N PRO A 68 -10.13 3.71 6.48
CA PRO A 68 -9.68 3.99 5.12
C PRO A 68 -8.55 3.07 4.67
N GLY A 69 -7.68 2.63 5.59
CA GLY A 69 -6.61 1.70 5.26
C GLY A 69 -7.13 0.32 4.84
N TRP A 70 -8.08 -0.24 5.60
CA TRP A 70 -8.73 -1.51 5.24
C TRP A 70 -9.58 -1.39 3.97
N VAL A 71 -10.32 -0.29 3.80
CA VAL A 71 -11.10 -0.04 2.57
C VAL A 71 -10.19 0.01 1.36
N TYR A 72 -9.06 0.72 1.43
CA TYR A 72 -8.09 0.77 0.34
C TYR A 72 -7.46 -0.60 0.05
N LEU A 73 -7.10 -1.37 1.10
CA LEU A 73 -6.51 -2.69 0.96
C LEU A 73 -7.50 -3.67 0.31
N ALA A 74 -8.77 -3.66 0.76
CA ALA A 74 -9.83 -4.47 0.17
C ALA A 74 -10.13 -4.09 -1.29
N LEU A 75 -10.10 -2.80 -1.63
CA LEU A 75 -10.25 -2.34 -3.01
C LEU A 75 -9.08 -2.74 -3.91
N SER A 76 -7.86 -2.80 -3.37
CA SER A 76 -6.65 -3.11 -4.14
C SER A 76 -6.41 -4.62 -4.30
N PHE A 77 -6.77 -5.43 -3.30
CA PHE A 77 -6.48 -6.87 -3.24
C PHE A 77 -7.73 -7.76 -3.19
N GLY A 78 -8.92 -7.18 -3.32
CA GLY A 78 -10.17 -7.90 -3.22
C GLY A 78 -10.41 -8.84 -4.42
N PRO A 79 -10.93 -10.06 -4.19
CA PRO A 79 -11.21 -11.03 -5.25
C PRO A 79 -12.38 -10.63 -6.16
N TRP A 80 -13.07 -9.54 -5.85
CA TRP A 80 -14.24 -9.05 -6.62
C TRP A 80 -13.89 -8.53 -8.02
N PHE A 81 -12.60 -8.43 -8.35
CA PHE A 81 -12.14 -8.02 -9.67
C PHE A 81 -11.43 -9.19 -10.38
N PRO A 82 -12.18 -10.03 -11.13
CA PRO A 82 -11.67 -11.27 -11.71
C PRO A 82 -10.56 -11.09 -12.76
N ASP A 83 -10.39 -9.89 -13.33
CA ASP A 83 -9.42 -9.61 -14.41
C ASP A 83 -8.28 -8.62 -14.04
N THR A 84 -8.23 -8.13 -12.79
CA THR A 84 -7.31 -7.04 -12.40
C THR A 84 -5.88 -7.46 -12.09
N ALA A 85 -5.55 -8.75 -12.10
CA ALA A 85 -4.17 -9.19 -11.90
C ALA A 85 -3.21 -8.56 -12.95
N LEU A 86 -3.74 -8.19 -14.12
CA LEU A 86 -2.99 -7.54 -15.21
C LEU A 86 -3.37 -6.06 -15.43
N ASN A 87 -4.53 -5.59 -14.95
CA ASN A 87 -4.98 -4.20 -15.09
C ASN A 87 -5.78 -3.75 -13.86
N PRO A 88 -5.13 -3.36 -12.74
CA PRO A 88 -5.84 -2.80 -11.61
C PRO A 88 -6.63 -1.54 -12.05
N PRO A 89 -7.81 -1.26 -11.45
CA PRO A 89 -8.56 -0.04 -11.75
C PRO A 89 -7.63 1.15 -11.62
N ALA A 90 -7.75 2.12 -12.53
CA ALA A 90 -6.87 3.28 -12.64
C ALA A 90 -7.03 4.21 -11.42
N LEU A 91 -6.51 3.77 -10.27
CA LEU A 91 -6.43 4.55 -9.06
C LEU A 91 -5.32 5.58 -9.24
N LEU A 92 -5.47 6.72 -8.56
CA LEU A 92 -4.49 7.80 -8.50
C LEU A 92 -3.04 7.31 -8.27
N PRO A 93 -2.76 6.37 -7.34
CA PRO A 93 -1.43 5.80 -7.18
C PRO A 93 -0.93 5.03 -8.41
N THR A 94 -1.79 4.35 -9.17
CA THR A 94 -1.38 3.63 -10.39
C THR A 94 -0.83 4.60 -11.43
N ARG A 95 -1.48 5.77 -11.61
CA ARG A 95 -0.99 6.84 -12.49
C ARG A 95 0.33 7.43 -12.00
N LEU A 96 0.44 7.64 -10.69
CA LEU A 96 1.66 8.18 -10.07
C LEU A 96 2.84 7.21 -10.22
N LEU A 97 2.60 5.90 -9.98
CA LEU A 97 3.60 4.85 -10.15
C LEU A 97 4.03 4.70 -11.61
N ALA A 98 3.09 4.76 -12.56
CA ALA A 98 3.41 4.71 -13.99
C ALA A 98 4.35 5.86 -14.40
N HIS A 99 4.20 7.03 -13.78
CA HIS A 99 5.10 8.17 -14.01
C HIS A 99 6.44 8.04 -13.27
N ALA A 100 6.45 7.46 -12.07
CA ALA A 100 7.66 7.28 -11.26
C ALA A 100 8.55 6.11 -11.76
N TYR A 101 7.97 5.08 -12.36
CA TYR A 101 8.67 3.90 -12.83
C TYR A 101 9.86 4.18 -13.77
N PRO A 102 9.73 5.00 -14.84
CA PRO A 102 10.85 5.33 -15.72
C PRO A 102 11.95 6.16 -15.04
N LEU A 103 11.65 6.85 -13.93
CA LEU A 103 12.63 7.61 -13.15
C LEU A 103 13.42 6.70 -12.19
N LEU A 104 12.77 5.66 -11.67
CA LEU A 104 13.33 4.77 -10.64
C LEU A 104 14.12 3.57 -11.21
N LYS A 105 13.74 3.08 -12.39
CA LYS A 105 14.58 2.19 -13.19
C LYS A 105 15.20 3.02 -14.30
N PRO A 106 16.41 3.60 -14.10
CA PRO A 106 17.20 4.09 -15.22
C PRO A 106 17.18 2.98 -16.26
N LYS A 107 17.00 3.33 -17.55
CA LYS A 107 17.18 2.39 -18.65
C LYS A 107 18.55 1.74 -18.43
N ALA A 108 18.58 0.59 -17.75
CA ALA A 108 19.68 -0.33 -17.88
C ALA A 108 19.77 -0.47 -19.38
N ASN A 109 20.94 -0.18 -19.94
CA ASN A 109 21.23 -0.36 -21.35
C ASN A 109 21.06 -1.85 -21.61
N LEU A 110 19.80 -2.27 -21.72
CA LEU A 110 19.34 -3.48 -22.31
C LEU A 110 19.68 -3.23 -23.76
N SER A 111 20.96 -3.43 -24.07
CA SER A 111 21.36 -4.05 -25.31
C SER A 111 20.35 -5.16 -25.48
N TYR A 112 19.32 -4.88 -26.29
CA TYR A 112 18.49 -5.93 -26.82
C TYR A 112 19.50 -6.74 -27.62
N GLU A 113 20.10 -7.74 -26.98
CA GLU A 113 20.66 -8.82 -27.74
C GLU A 113 19.45 -9.32 -28.52
N PRO A 114 19.45 -9.15 -29.86
CA PRO A 114 18.33 -9.58 -30.65
C PRO A 114 18.10 -11.04 -30.29
N LEU A 115 16.89 -11.37 -29.84
CA LEU A 115 16.53 -12.77 -29.63
C LEU A 115 16.99 -13.52 -30.88
N PRO A 116 17.80 -14.58 -30.75
CA PRO A 116 18.26 -15.33 -31.90
C PRO A 116 17.04 -15.66 -32.74
N ALA A 117 17.13 -15.38 -34.05
CA ALA A 117 16.01 -15.58 -34.96
C ALA A 117 15.43 -16.98 -34.70
N PRO A 118 14.10 -17.09 -34.47
CA PRO A 118 13.49 -18.36 -34.11
C PRO A 118 13.91 -19.43 -35.11
N ASP A 119 14.45 -20.55 -34.61
CA ASP A 119 14.98 -21.62 -35.45
C ASP A 119 13.86 -22.03 -36.45
N PRO A 120 14.10 -21.92 -37.77
CA PRO A 120 13.10 -22.22 -38.79
C PRO A 120 12.53 -23.64 -38.65
N ARG A 121 13.27 -24.57 -38.03
CA ARG A 121 12.83 -25.95 -37.76
C ARG A 121 11.63 -26.05 -36.81
N ILE A 122 11.42 -25.06 -35.94
CA ILE A 122 10.28 -25.04 -35.01
C ILE A 122 8.96 -24.75 -35.77
N ARG A 123 9.03 -24.19 -36.98
CA ARG A 123 7.87 -23.83 -37.78
C ARG A 123 7.25 -25.02 -38.54
N GLU A 124 7.96 -26.14 -38.63
CA GLU A 124 7.50 -27.35 -39.35
C GLU A 124 6.81 -28.38 -38.43
N GLY A 125 6.78 -28.15 -37.12
CA GLY A 125 5.97 -28.95 -36.21
C GLY A 125 4.49 -28.66 -36.45
N GLY A 126 3.73 -29.68 -36.88
CA GLY A 126 2.30 -29.59 -37.22
C GLY A 126 1.37 -29.07 -36.08
N PRO A 127 0.05 -29.25 -36.17
CA PRO A 127 -0.95 -28.58 -35.30
C PRO A 127 -0.78 -28.81 -33.77
N LEU A 128 0.07 -29.74 -33.35
CA LEU A 128 0.43 -29.98 -31.94
C LEU A 128 1.65 -29.15 -31.45
N GLY A 129 2.43 -28.52 -32.35
CA GLY A 129 3.62 -27.72 -31.99
C GLY A 129 3.29 -26.40 -31.27
N GLY A 130 2.10 -25.84 -31.50
CA GLY A 130 1.64 -24.62 -30.82
C GLY A 130 1.39 -24.81 -29.31
N LEU A 131 0.99 -26.02 -28.89
CA LEU A 131 0.79 -26.34 -27.47
C LEU A 131 2.12 -26.55 -26.73
N VAL A 132 3.16 -27.02 -27.43
CA VAL A 132 4.51 -27.14 -26.85
C VAL A 132 5.13 -25.76 -26.64
N LEU A 133 4.91 -24.80 -27.55
CA LEU A 133 5.40 -23.42 -27.37
C LEU A 133 4.77 -22.72 -26.14
N LEU A 134 3.49 -22.95 -25.82
CA LEU A 134 2.90 -22.37 -24.61
C LEU A 134 3.47 -22.94 -23.32
N ARG A 135 3.92 -24.21 -23.32
CA ARG A 135 4.51 -24.89 -22.16
C ARG A 135 6.02 -24.65 -22.03
N GLU A 136 6.73 -24.50 -23.15
CA GLU A 136 8.18 -24.22 -23.18
C GLU A 136 8.49 -22.75 -22.85
N VAL A 137 7.58 -21.82 -23.18
CA VAL A 137 7.71 -20.41 -22.77
C VAL A 137 7.69 -20.26 -21.24
N GLU A 138 7.03 -21.17 -20.52
CA GLU A 138 7.03 -21.18 -19.05
C GLU A 138 8.37 -21.63 -18.43
N ARG A 139 9.25 -22.26 -19.21
CA ARG A 139 10.58 -22.74 -18.79
C ARG A 139 11.68 -22.27 -19.74
N ILE A 140 11.83 -20.97 -19.95
CA ILE A 140 13.10 -20.43 -20.43
C ILE A 140 13.98 -20.10 -19.21
N PRO A 141 14.89 -21.00 -18.78
CA PRO A 141 15.89 -20.67 -17.78
C PRO A 141 16.78 -19.55 -18.34
N GLY A 142 16.55 -18.33 -17.86
CA GLY A 142 17.37 -17.15 -18.16
C GLY A 142 16.77 -16.10 -19.11
N GLY A 143 15.56 -16.28 -19.66
CA GLY A 143 15.06 -15.43 -20.75
C GLY A 143 13.71 -14.74 -20.51
N THR A 144 13.76 -13.45 -20.21
CA THR A 144 12.80 -12.40 -20.67
C THR A 144 11.32 -12.36 -20.21
N ILE A 145 10.80 -13.23 -19.35
CA ILE A 145 9.46 -13.00 -18.71
C ILE A 145 9.55 -11.99 -17.55
N SER A 146 10.76 -11.65 -17.10
CA SER A 146 11.00 -10.81 -15.90
C SER A 146 10.38 -9.40 -15.96
N ARG A 147 10.06 -8.85 -17.15
CA ARG A 147 9.44 -7.50 -17.23
C ARG A 147 8.04 -7.46 -16.63
N GLY A 148 7.23 -8.52 -16.82
CA GLY A 148 5.87 -8.59 -16.26
C GLY A 148 5.91 -8.80 -14.74
N VAL A 149 6.74 -9.72 -14.28
CA VAL A 149 6.87 -10.09 -12.86
C VAL A 149 7.39 -8.92 -12.02
N ASP A 150 8.40 -8.19 -12.50
CA ASP A 150 8.93 -7.01 -11.81
C ASP A 150 7.88 -5.89 -11.67
N SER A 151 7.07 -5.68 -12.71
CA SER A 151 6.02 -4.66 -12.69
C SER A 151 4.91 -5.01 -11.70
N TYR A 152 4.61 -6.31 -11.54
CA TYR A 152 3.64 -6.80 -10.58
C TYR A 152 4.11 -6.53 -9.14
N HIS A 153 5.34 -6.93 -8.78
CA HIS A 153 5.88 -6.69 -7.43
C HIS A 153 6.00 -5.20 -7.11
N PHE A 154 6.41 -4.39 -8.09
CA PHE A 154 6.47 -2.93 -7.92
C PHE A 154 5.09 -2.32 -7.64
N SER A 155 4.07 -2.74 -8.39
CA SER A 155 2.69 -2.31 -8.19
C SER A 155 2.17 -2.74 -6.81
N GLN A 156 2.42 -3.99 -6.41
CA GLN A 156 2.02 -4.54 -5.12
C GLN A 156 2.61 -3.75 -3.94
N VAL A 157 3.92 -3.44 -4.00
CA VAL A 157 4.58 -2.57 -3.00
C VAL A 157 3.93 -1.18 -2.98
N GLY A 158 3.67 -0.60 -4.16
CA GLY A 158 3.02 0.71 -4.28
C GLY A 158 1.62 0.77 -3.65
N HIS A 159 0.79 -0.25 -3.87
CA HIS A 159 -0.53 -0.36 -3.26
C HIS A 159 -0.44 -0.54 -1.74
N ALA A 160 0.46 -1.37 -1.24
CA ALA A 160 0.65 -1.56 0.20
C ALA A 160 1.08 -0.24 0.89
N LEU A 161 2.01 0.51 0.31
CA LEU A 161 2.43 1.81 0.83
C LEU A 161 1.31 2.85 0.77
N SER A 162 0.51 2.84 -0.30
CA SER A 162 -0.64 3.74 -0.43
C SER A 162 -1.68 3.48 0.65
N ALA A 163 -1.97 2.21 0.96
CA ALA A 163 -2.89 1.82 2.04
C ALA A 163 -2.44 2.40 3.39
N LEU A 164 -1.14 2.30 3.69
CA LEU A 164 -0.55 2.86 4.90
C LEU A 164 -0.63 4.38 4.95
N ALA A 165 -0.38 5.06 3.82
CA ALA A 165 -0.51 6.50 3.72
C ALA A 165 -1.97 6.96 3.95
N PHE A 166 -2.96 6.30 3.33
CA PHE A 166 -4.38 6.59 3.53
C PHE A 166 -4.81 6.36 4.98
N GLY A 167 -4.35 5.27 5.60
CA GLY A 167 -4.57 5.03 7.03
C GLY A 167 -3.99 6.14 7.89
N LEU A 168 -2.73 6.53 7.67
CA LEU A 168 -2.08 7.58 8.46
C LEU A 168 -2.80 8.93 8.32
N VAL A 169 -3.19 9.31 7.11
CA VAL A 169 -3.97 10.54 6.85
C VAL A 169 -5.32 10.47 7.55
N GLY A 170 -6.05 9.37 7.44
CA GLY A 170 -7.33 9.18 8.11
C GLY A 170 -7.23 9.27 9.63
N GLY A 171 -6.16 8.72 10.22
CA GLY A 171 -5.89 8.84 11.65
C GLY A 171 -5.66 10.29 12.09
N LEU A 172 -4.84 11.05 11.34
CA LEU A 172 -4.61 12.48 11.60
C LEU A 172 -5.90 13.31 11.51
N VAL A 173 -6.74 13.01 10.52
CA VAL A 173 -8.06 13.63 10.36
C VAL A 173 -8.95 13.31 11.55
N GLY A 174 -9.01 12.04 11.97
CA GLY A 174 -9.75 11.61 13.16
C GLY A 174 -9.31 12.33 14.44
N LEU A 175 -8.01 12.55 14.61
CA LEU A 175 -7.47 13.32 15.73
C LEU A 175 -7.93 14.79 15.71
N ARG A 176 -7.97 15.41 14.53
CA ARG A 176 -8.45 16.79 14.36
C ARG A 176 -9.93 16.94 14.70
N PHE A 177 -10.76 15.96 14.31
CA PHE A 177 -12.18 15.95 14.68
C PHE A 177 -12.39 15.77 16.18
N ALA A 178 -11.66 14.84 16.81
CA ALA A 178 -11.73 14.64 18.26
C ALA A 178 -11.33 15.91 19.04
N ALA A 179 -10.31 16.64 18.59
CA ALA A 179 -9.88 17.90 19.20
C ALA A 179 -10.96 19.00 19.10
N ARG A 180 -11.67 19.08 17.96
CA ARG A 180 -12.77 20.04 17.77
C ARG A 180 -13.96 19.74 18.68
N ASN A 181 -14.34 18.47 18.80
CA ASN A 181 -15.48 18.06 19.62
C ASN A 181 -15.21 18.26 21.12
N GLY A 182 -13.96 18.06 21.57
CA GLY A 182 -13.55 18.33 22.94
C GLY A 182 -13.57 19.82 23.33
N ALA A 183 -13.40 20.73 22.37
CA ALA A 183 -13.45 22.17 22.64
C ALA A 183 -14.88 22.72 22.81
N GLY A 184 -15.90 22.05 22.24
CA GLY A 184 -17.30 22.46 22.33
C GLY A 184 -18.08 21.87 23.52
N GLY A 185 -17.71 20.68 23.99
CA GLY A 185 -18.49 19.94 25.01
C GLY A 185 -18.34 20.42 26.45
N GLY A 186 -17.35 21.27 26.76
CA GLY A 186 -17.09 21.74 28.13
C GLY A 186 -18.03 22.84 28.66
N ARG A 187 -18.97 23.33 27.85
CA ARG A 187 -19.83 24.47 28.23
C ARG A 187 -21.25 24.11 28.66
N ALA A 188 -21.69 22.86 28.48
CA ALA A 188 -23.09 22.47 28.71
C ALA A 188 -23.39 21.87 30.10
N THR A 189 -22.38 21.46 30.89
CA THR A 189 -22.60 20.83 32.20
C THR A 189 -22.42 21.76 33.41
N ARG A 190 -22.35 23.08 33.19
CA ARG A 190 -22.23 24.08 34.28
C ARG A 190 -23.51 24.89 34.54
N LEU A 191 -24.67 24.39 34.12
CA LEU A 191 -25.97 25.00 34.40
C LEU A 191 -26.79 24.28 35.47
N ASP A 192 -26.36 23.10 35.93
CA ASP A 192 -27.00 22.39 37.05
C ASP A 192 -26.26 22.62 38.38
N ALA A 193 -25.86 23.87 38.65
CA ALA A 193 -25.60 24.25 40.03
C ALA A 193 -26.98 24.32 40.72
N PRO A 194 -27.26 23.48 41.73
CA PRO A 194 -28.52 23.57 42.45
C PRO A 194 -28.61 24.96 43.06
N ILE A 195 -29.68 25.68 42.73
CA ILE A 195 -30.04 26.91 43.41
C ILE A 195 -30.37 26.52 44.85
N ASP A 196 -29.42 26.77 45.76
CA ASP A 196 -29.61 26.58 47.20
C ASP A 196 -30.59 27.67 47.68
N LEU A 197 -31.86 27.29 47.79
CA LEU A 197 -32.90 28.10 48.42
C LEU A 197 -32.91 27.75 49.91
N ARG A 198 -32.08 28.45 50.69
CA ARG A 198 -32.18 28.52 52.16
C ARG A 198 -32.45 29.93 52.60
#